data_AF-A0A3D3UXE9-F1
#
_entry.id   AF-A0A3D3UXE9-F1
#
_cell.length_a   1.000
_cell.length_b   1.000
_cell.length_c   1.000
_cell.angle_alpha   90.00
_cell.angle_beta   90.00
_cell.angle_gamma   90.00
#
_symmetry.space_group_name_H-M   'P 1'
#
loop_
_entity.id
_entity.type
_entity.pdbx_description
1 polymer ?
#
loop_
_entity_poly.entity_id
_entity_poly.type
_entity_poly.pdbx_seq_one_letter_code
_entity_poly.pdbx_strand_id
1 'polypeptide(L)'
;DYELYRDNYLAELLPVGMVESMLAERIVSLAWRLQRAERIQNEVFDDMIESEVTSPSAIRSRENHCRCEGIQPDDPRFASDHLALGRIATRDWGYCRTLDRLLLYERRIENSLYKTINRLKQYQVIRQIKLDETSKPSAPVKDEAADRRKPAYKLSDLKKQSQFAAAHLTAKPLMKGDYNNNPAVGVEENKPNQSQFDAPVPTEGAGNRVELISTATG
;
A
#
# COMPACT_ATOMS: atom_id res chain seq x y z
N ASP A 1 29.40 3.95 3.48
CA ASP A 1 28.14 3.47 4.08
C ASP A 1 27.34 2.58 3.14
N TYR A 2 26.83 3.10 2.00
CA TYR A 2 26.02 2.28 1.07
C TYR A 2 26.78 1.11 0.46
N GLU A 3 28.03 1.28 0.02
CA GLU A 3 28.81 0.18 -0.57
C GLU A 3 29.04 -0.96 0.42
N LEU A 4 29.38 -0.64 1.67
CA LEU A 4 29.53 -1.64 2.74
C LEU A 4 28.21 -2.36 3.03
N TYR A 5 27.11 -1.61 3.10
CA TYR A 5 25.77 -2.20 3.24
C TYR A 5 25.46 -3.15 2.07
N ARG A 6 25.76 -2.72 0.85
CA ARG A 6 25.54 -3.49 -0.36
C ARG A 6 26.35 -4.78 -0.36
N ASP A 7 27.65 -4.70 -0.10
CA ASP A 7 28.54 -5.86 -0.13
C ASP A 7 28.14 -6.90 0.91
N ASN A 8 27.82 -6.46 2.14
CA ASN A 8 27.31 -7.35 3.20
C ASN A 8 26.02 -8.04 2.79
N TYR A 9 25.05 -7.29 2.25
CA TYR A 9 23.75 -7.83 1.86
C TYR A 9 23.88 -8.79 0.66
N LEU A 10 24.75 -8.51 -0.31
CA LEU A 10 25.02 -9.42 -1.43
C LEU A 10 25.70 -10.72 -0.96
N ALA A 11 26.58 -10.64 0.04
CA ALA A 11 27.21 -11.81 0.65
C ALA A 11 26.18 -12.74 1.31
N GLU A 12 25.10 -12.19 1.87
CA GLU A 12 23.99 -12.99 2.43
C GLU A 12 23.09 -13.59 1.35
N LEU A 13 22.83 -12.85 0.26
CA LEU A 13 21.93 -13.30 -0.80
C LEU A 13 22.52 -14.41 -1.67
N LEU A 14 23.84 -14.56 -1.70
CA LEU A 14 24.58 -15.58 -2.48
C LEU A 14 24.04 -15.74 -3.92
N PRO A 15 23.94 -14.64 -4.71
CA PRO A 15 23.44 -14.72 -6.07
C PRO A 15 24.39 -15.52 -6.96
N VAL A 16 23.84 -16.41 -7.80
CA VAL A 16 24.64 -17.15 -8.80
C VAL A 16 24.15 -16.84 -10.21
N GLY A 17 25.07 -16.39 -11.05
CA GLY A 17 24.79 -16.03 -12.44
C GLY A 17 24.09 -14.67 -12.58
N MET A 18 23.85 -14.28 -13.84
CA MET A 18 23.44 -12.93 -14.19
C MET A 18 22.08 -12.53 -13.61
N VAL A 19 21.07 -13.41 -13.73
CA VAL A 19 19.69 -13.09 -13.32
C VAL A 19 19.59 -12.88 -11.83
N GLU A 20 20.20 -13.77 -11.04
CA GLU A 20 20.19 -13.62 -9.58
C GLU A 20 21.01 -12.43 -9.12
N SER A 21 22.15 -12.16 -9.76
CA SER A 21 22.98 -10.98 -9.43
C SER A 21 22.18 -9.69 -9.65
N MET A 22 21.50 -9.56 -10.80
CA MET A 22 20.64 -8.41 -11.09
C MET A 22 19.49 -8.26 -10.07
N LEU A 23 18.86 -9.37 -9.67
CA LEU A 23 17.80 -9.34 -8.67
C LEU A 23 18.35 -8.97 -7.28
N ALA A 24 19.51 -9.49 -6.89
CA ALA A 24 20.16 -9.19 -5.63
C ALA A 24 20.55 -7.71 -5.52
N GLU A 25 21.17 -7.13 -6.55
CA GLU A 25 21.44 -5.68 -6.63
C GLU A 25 20.17 -4.85 -6.43
N ARG A 26 19.07 -5.28 -7.08
CA ARG A 26 17.80 -4.58 -6.98
C ARG A 26 17.21 -4.68 -5.56
N ILE A 27 17.35 -5.83 -4.90
CA ILE A 27 16.92 -6.03 -3.51
C ILE A 27 17.69 -5.08 -2.59
N VAL A 28 19.02 -5.04 -2.70
CA VAL A 28 19.86 -4.14 -1.89
C VAL A 28 19.45 -2.69 -2.08
N SER A 29 19.31 -2.24 -3.33
CA SER A 29 18.90 -0.86 -3.64
C SER A 29 17.52 -0.52 -3.06
N LEU A 30 16.57 -1.46 -3.12
CA LEU A 30 15.23 -1.26 -2.56
C LEU A 30 15.24 -1.24 -1.04
N ALA A 31 15.97 -2.16 -0.40
CA ALA A 31 16.09 -2.23 1.05
C ALA A 31 16.75 -0.97 1.63
N TRP A 32 17.82 -0.47 0.99
CA TRP A 32 18.46 0.79 1.38
C TRP A 32 17.52 1.99 1.26
N ARG A 33 16.73 2.05 0.19
CA ARG A 33 15.74 3.12 0.01
C ARG A 33 14.60 3.03 1.00
N LEU A 34 14.19 1.83 1.40
CA LEU A 34 13.16 1.61 2.41
C LEU A 34 13.64 2.11 3.78
N GLN A 35 14.84 1.74 4.21
CA GLN A 35 15.44 2.22 5.45
C GLN A 35 15.56 3.75 5.49
N ARG A 36 15.90 4.37 4.35
CA ARG A 36 15.91 5.83 4.26
C ARG A 36 14.52 6.45 4.27
N ALA A 37 13.50 5.79 3.72
CA ALA A 37 12.13 6.28 3.74
C ALA A 37 11.61 6.37 5.19
N GLU A 38 11.89 5.36 6.01
CA GLU A 38 11.58 5.37 7.45
C GLU A 38 12.24 6.57 8.15
N ARG A 39 13.54 6.81 7.90
CA ARG A 39 14.26 7.95 8.51
C ARG A 39 13.67 9.30 8.08
N ILE A 40 13.38 9.46 6.79
CA ILE A 40 12.74 10.69 6.27
C ILE A 40 11.38 10.89 6.94
N GLN A 41 10.59 9.83 7.11
CA GLN A 41 9.29 9.93 7.76
C GLN A 41 9.42 10.36 9.22
N ASN A 42 10.36 9.78 9.97
CA ASN A 42 10.62 10.17 11.35
C ASN A 42 11.06 11.64 11.45
N GLU A 43 12.00 12.08 10.62
CA GLU A 43 12.46 13.48 10.59
C GLU A 43 11.32 14.45 10.26
N VAL A 44 10.43 14.09 9.34
CA VAL A 44 9.25 14.90 9.00
C VAL A 44 8.26 14.95 10.16
N PHE A 45 8.02 13.83 10.87
CA PHE A 45 7.19 13.84 12.07
C PHE A 45 7.78 14.73 13.16
N ASP A 46 9.09 14.61 13.41
CA ASP A 46 9.78 15.41 14.41
C ASP A 46 9.73 16.90 14.08
N ASP A 47 9.99 17.29 12.82
CA ASP A 47 9.88 18.69 12.35
C ASP A 47 8.44 19.23 12.49
N MET A 48 7.43 18.42 12.17
CA MET A 48 6.03 18.81 12.35
C MET A 48 5.67 19.01 13.83
N ILE A 49 6.16 18.13 14.71
CA ILE A 49 5.97 18.25 16.17
C ILE A 49 6.66 19.49 16.70
N GLU A 50 7.93 19.69 16.34
CA GLU A 50 8.70 20.85 16.75
C GLU A 50 8.04 22.15 16.29
N SER A 51 7.56 22.18 15.05
CA SER A 51 6.83 23.32 14.49
C SER A 51 5.50 23.58 15.22
N GLU A 52 4.72 22.54 15.53
CA GLU A 52 3.44 22.70 16.23
C GLU A 52 3.61 23.18 17.68
N VAL A 53 4.66 22.71 18.36
CA VAL A 53 4.93 23.04 19.77
C VAL A 53 5.63 24.38 19.92
N THR A 54 6.57 24.71 19.04
CA THR A 54 7.49 25.86 19.20
C THR A 54 7.06 27.08 18.40
N SER A 55 6.36 26.91 17.28
CA SER A 55 6.01 28.03 16.40
C SER A 55 5.06 29.02 17.10
N PRO A 56 5.40 30.33 17.17
CA PRO A 56 4.52 31.33 17.79
C PRO A 56 3.13 31.38 17.15
N SER A 57 3.02 31.10 15.86
CA SER A 57 1.74 31.09 15.14
C SER A 57 0.90 29.85 15.49
N ALA A 58 1.52 28.67 15.64
CA ALA A 58 0.83 27.46 16.07
C ALA A 58 0.35 27.59 17.51
N ILE A 59 1.21 28.10 18.40
CA ILE A 59 0.89 28.41 19.80
C ILE A 59 -0.32 29.35 19.89
N ARG A 60 -0.27 30.51 19.22
CA ARG A 60 -1.39 31.48 19.24
C ARG A 60 -2.69 30.88 18.70
N SER A 61 -2.61 30.11 17.62
CA SER A 61 -3.79 29.45 17.05
C SER A 61 -4.45 28.48 18.03
N ARG A 62 -3.63 27.69 18.76
CA ARG A 62 -4.10 26.78 19.80
C ARG A 62 -4.71 27.54 20.97
N GLU A 63 -4.01 28.53 21.51
CA GLU A 63 -4.48 29.34 22.64
C GLU A 63 -5.83 30.00 22.34
N ASN A 64 -5.99 30.55 21.13
CA ASN A 64 -7.25 31.13 20.67
C ASN A 64 -8.38 30.08 20.64
N HIS A 65 -8.09 28.88 20.14
CA HIS A 65 -9.06 27.79 20.12
C HIS A 65 -9.46 27.37 21.54
N CYS A 66 -8.51 27.21 22.46
CA CYS A 66 -8.78 26.93 23.87
C CYS A 66 -9.66 28.02 24.53
N ARG A 67 -9.38 29.30 24.27
CA ARG A 67 -10.19 30.42 24.77
C ARG A 67 -11.62 30.38 24.22
N CYS A 68 -11.81 30.06 22.93
CA CYS A 68 -13.14 29.91 22.34
C CYS A 68 -13.94 28.75 22.95
N GLU A 69 -13.27 27.70 23.41
CA GLU A 69 -13.88 26.58 24.14
C GLU A 69 -14.05 26.84 25.65
N GLY A 70 -13.69 28.03 26.14
CA GLY A 70 -13.76 28.38 27.56
C GLY A 70 -12.73 27.68 28.44
N ILE A 71 -11.67 27.11 27.85
CA ILE A 71 -10.58 26.44 28.55
C ILE A 71 -9.66 27.51 29.16
N GLN A 72 -9.40 27.38 30.46
CA GLN A 72 -8.53 28.30 31.19
C GLN A 72 -7.05 28.01 30.97
N PRO A 73 -6.15 29.02 31.10
CA PRO A 73 -4.71 28.83 30.94
C PRO A 73 -4.08 27.80 31.89
N ASP A 74 -4.67 27.61 33.07
CA ASP A 74 -4.18 26.65 34.08
C ASP A 74 -4.58 25.19 33.78
N ASP A 75 -5.44 24.98 32.78
CA ASP A 75 -5.87 23.64 32.37
C ASP A 75 -4.76 22.94 31.57
N PRO A 76 -4.46 21.65 31.83
CA PRO A 76 -3.49 20.88 31.05
C PRO A 76 -3.74 20.90 29.54
N ARG A 77 -4.98 21.11 29.10
CA ARG A 77 -5.35 21.25 27.68
C ARG A 77 -4.77 22.50 27.01
N PHE A 78 -4.32 23.47 27.80
CA PHE A 78 -3.66 24.69 27.33
C PHE A 78 -2.17 24.48 27.01
N ALA A 79 -1.58 23.37 27.48
CA ALA A 79 -0.18 23.04 27.28
C ALA A 79 0.20 22.95 25.78
N SER A 80 1.45 23.27 25.46
CA SER A 80 1.91 23.39 24.08
C SER A 80 1.97 22.09 23.30
N ASP A 81 2.21 21.00 24.02
CA ASP A 81 2.25 19.63 23.54
C ASP A 81 0.87 18.95 23.53
N HIS A 82 -0.18 19.60 24.08
CA HIS A 82 -1.49 19.01 24.19
C HIS A 82 -2.10 18.70 22.81
N LEU A 83 -2.22 17.40 22.52
CA LEU A 83 -2.73 16.84 21.27
C LEU A 83 -1.94 17.29 20.02
N ALA A 84 -0.64 17.59 20.15
CA ALA A 84 0.20 18.04 19.03
C ALA A 84 0.10 17.10 17.82
N LEU A 85 0.21 15.78 18.03
CA LEU A 85 0.06 14.77 16.98
C LEU A 85 -1.31 14.83 16.27
N GLY A 86 -2.40 14.99 17.02
CA GLY A 86 -3.75 15.07 16.44
C GLY A 86 -3.96 16.34 15.62
N ARG A 87 -3.38 17.47 16.06
CA ARG A 87 -3.41 18.73 15.32
C ARG A 87 -2.60 18.64 14.03
N ILE A 88 -1.40 18.07 14.10
CA ILE A 88 -0.54 17.81 12.93
C ILE A 88 -1.28 16.93 11.92
N ALA A 89 -1.87 15.82 12.36
CA ALA A 89 -2.63 14.92 11.48
C ALA A 89 -3.80 15.65 10.79
N THR A 90 -4.58 16.43 11.56
CA THR A 90 -5.70 17.20 11.02
C THR A 90 -5.25 18.24 9.99
N ARG A 91 -4.12 18.92 10.24
CA ARG A 91 -3.53 19.88 9.31
C ARG A 91 -3.01 19.18 8.06
N ASP A 92 -2.19 18.14 8.19
CA ASP A 92 -1.58 17.45 7.04
C ASP A 92 -2.63 16.93 6.06
N TRP A 93 -3.72 16.33 6.56
CA TRP A 93 -4.82 15.83 5.73
C TRP A 93 -5.59 16.91 4.98
N GLY A 94 -5.67 18.12 5.56
CA GLY A 94 -6.32 19.29 4.96
C GLY A 94 -5.47 20.01 3.92
N TYR A 95 -4.15 19.81 3.91
CA TYR A 95 -3.20 20.52 3.03
C TYR A 95 -2.43 19.58 2.11
N CYS A 96 -1.12 19.44 2.33
CA CYS A 96 -0.18 18.80 1.40
C CYS A 96 -0.21 17.27 1.46
N ARG A 97 -0.80 16.67 2.51
CA ARG A 97 -0.85 15.22 2.76
C ARG A 97 0.52 14.58 2.69
N THR A 98 1.50 15.21 3.32
CA THR A 98 2.91 14.81 3.28
C THR A 98 3.05 13.42 3.91
N LEU A 99 2.37 13.16 5.02
CA LEU A 99 2.43 11.88 5.72
C LEU A 99 1.83 10.75 4.86
N ASP A 100 0.68 11.00 4.23
CA ASP A 100 0.07 10.02 3.30
C ASP A 100 0.99 9.72 2.11
N ARG A 101 1.66 10.73 1.55
CA ARG A 101 2.57 10.56 0.41
C ARG A 101 3.81 9.76 0.79
N LEU A 102 4.38 10.01 1.96
CA LEU A 102 5.50 9.24 2.49
C LEU A 102 5.10 7.79 2.72
N LEU A 103 3.94 7.55 3.33
CA LEU A 103 3.39 6.20 3.54
C LEU A 103 3.16 5.45 2.22
N LEU A 104 2.66 6.14 1.18
CA LEU A 104 2.51 5.55 -0.15
C LEU A 104 3.85 5.21 -0.80
N TYR A 105 4.86 6.07 -0.63
CA TYR A 105 6.20 5.83 -1.13
C TYR A 105 6.84 4.60 -0.48
N GLU A 106 6.75 4.51 0.84
CA GLU A 106 7.22 3.37 1.64
C GLU A 106 6.55 2.07 1.17
N ARG A 107 5.21 2.02 1.18
CA ARG A 107 4.43 0.85 0.73
C ARG A 107 4.79 0.43 -0.70
N ARG A 108 5.07 1.39 -1.59
CA ARG A 108 5.45 1.07 -2.98
C ARG A 108 6.83 0.42 -3.04
N ILE A 109 7.80 0.90 -2.25
CA ILE A 109 9.13 0.30 -2.18
C ILE A 109 9.04 -1.09 -1.54
N GLU A 110 8.34 -1.21 -0.42
CA GLU A 110 8.14 -2.45 0.32
C GLU A 110 7.52 -3.54 -0.58
N ASN A 111 6.44 -3.22 -1.29
CA ASN A 111 5.82 -4.14 -2.25
C ASN A 111 6.78 -4.54 -3.38
N SER A 112 7.60 -3.62 -3.87
CA SER A 112 8.61 -3.92 -4.88
C SER A 112 9.71 -4.82 -4.31
N LEU A 113 10.11 -4.60 -3.06
CA LEU A 113 11.12 -5.38 -2.36
C LEU A 113 10.67 -6.83 -2.20
N TYR A 114 9.48 -7.06 -1.63
CA TYR A 114 8.93 -8.41 -1.46
C TYR A 114 8.81 -9.16 -2.78
N LYS A 115 8.32 -8.50 -3.84
CA LYS A 115 8.23 -9.12 -5.18
C LYS A 115 9.60 -9.53 -5.70
N THR A 116 10.63 -8.71 -5.49
CA THR A 116 11.99 -9.00 -5.98
C THR A 116 12.64 -10.11 -5.18
N ILE A 117 12.49 -10.12 -3.84
CA ILE A 117 12.94 -11.21 -2.96
C ILE A 117 12.29 -12.54 -3.36
N ASN A 118 10.98 -12.55 -3.60
CA ASN A 118 10.27 -13.77 -3.99
C ASN A 118 10.75 -14.30 -5.35
N ARG A 119 11.03 -13.42 -6.31
CA ARG A 119 11.63 -13.81 -7.59
C ARG A 119 13.01 -14.42 -7.40
N LEU A 120 13.88 -13.81 -6.59
CA LEU A 120 15.21 -14.35 -6.31
C LEU A 120 15.11 -15.75 -5.70
N LYS A 121 14.26 -15.92 -4.68
CA LYS A 121 14.01 -17.23 -4.05
C LYS A 121 13.54 -18.29 -5.05
N GLN A 122 12.66 -17.93 -5.99
CA GLN A 122 12.22 -18.84 -7.05
C GLN A 122 13.38 -19.33 -7.93
N TYR A 123 14.25 -18.42 -8.38
CA TYR A 123 15.42 -18.80 -9.17
C TYR A 123 16.40 -19.68 -8.39
N GLN A 124 16.61 -19.39 -7.11
CA GLN A 124 17.46 -20.20 -6.23
C GLN A 124 16.91 -21.62 -6.04
N VAL A 125 15.59 -21.77 -5.88
CA VAL A 125 14.94 -23.10 -5.81
C VAL A 125 15.10 -23.86 -7.13
N ILE A 126 14.87 -23.21 -8.28
CA ILE A 126 15.07 -23.82 -9.60
C ILE A 126 16.52 -24.28 -9.78
N ARG A 127 17.48 -23.47 -9.33
CA ARG A 127 18.90 -23.83 -9.36
C ARG A 127 19.18 -25.07 -8.50
N GLN A 128 18.64 -25.12 -7.29
CA GLN A 128 18.84 -26.28 -6.40
C GLN A 128 18.29 -27.56 -7.04
N ILE A 129 17.08 -27.51 -7.62
CA ILE A 129 16.48 -28.66 -8.32
C ILE A 129 17.36 -29.14 -9.47
N LYS A 130 17.90 -28.22 -10.29
CA LYS A 130 18.80 -28.57 -11.40
C LYS A 130 20.10 -29.22 -10.92
N LEU A 131 20.64 -28.79 -9.78
CA LEU A 131 21.81 -29.40 -9.16
C LEU A 131 21.50 -30.80 -8.62
N ASP A 132 20.32 -31.00 -8.03
CA ASP A 132 19.89 -32.30 -7.52
C ASP A 132 19.61 -33.31 -8.66
N GLU A 133 19.08 -32.85 -9.79
CA GLU A 133 18.87 -33.65 -10.99
C GLU A 133 20.19 -34.10 -11.64
N THR A 134 21.22 -33.26 -11.60
CA THR A 134 22.54 -33.56 -12.17
C THR A 134 23.44 -34.38 -11.24
N SER A 135 23.17 -34.38 -9.93
CA SER A 135 23.94 -35.14 -8.93
C SER A 135 23.41 -36.54 -8.65
N LYS A 136 22.24 -36.93 -9.18
CA LYS A 136 21.82 -38.35 -9.17
C LYS A 136 22.80 -39.17 -10.01
N PRO A 137 23.54 -40.13 -9.44
CA PRO A 137 24.43 -40.98 -10.22
C PRO A 137 23.60 -41.78 -11.23
N SER A 138 24.04 -41.77 -12.49
CA SER A 138 23.52 -42.68 -13.51
C SER A 138 23.47 -44.08 -12.92
N ALA A 139 22.29 -44.71 -12.94
CA ALA A 139 22.13 -46.09 -12.50
C ALA A 139 23.21 -46.96 -13.16
N PRO A 140 23.81 -47.92 -12.45
CA PRO A 140 24.74 -48.84 -13.08
C PRO A 140 23.98 -49.54 -14.21
N VAL A 141 24.58 -49.55 -15.39
CA VAL A 141 24.13 -50.36 -16.52
C VAL A 141 23.93 -51.78 -16.00
N LYS A 142 22.67 -52.20 -15.88
CA LYS A 142 22.31 -53.58 -15.63
C LYS A 142 21.49 -54.03 -16.82
N ASP A 143 22.03 -55.06 -17.46
CA ASP A 143 21.51 -55.77 -18.60
C ASP A 143 20.02 -56.11 -18.47
N GLU A 144 19.35 -56.14 -19.62
CA GLU A 144 17.97 -56.56 -19.79
C GLU A 144 17.66 -57.88 -19.07
N ALA A 145 16.70 -57.86 -18.14
CA ALA A 145 15.62 -58.84 -18.06
C ALA A 145 14.68 -58.55 -16.88
N ALA A 146 13.40 -58.81 -17.13
CA ALA A 146 12.30 -58.95 -16.17
C ALA A 146 11.61 -57.66 -15.66
N ASP A 147 10.55 -57.30 -16.40
CA ASP A 147 9.18 -57.13 -15.91
C ASP A 147 9.01 -56.86 -14.40
N ARG A 148 8.58 -55.63 -14.08
CA ARG A 148 7.59 -55.35 -13.01
C ARG A 148 7.09 -53.91 -13.09
N ARG A 149 5.81 -53.81 -13.45
CA ARG A 149 4.93 -52.62 -13.43
C ARG A 149 5.14 -51.73 -12.19
N LYS A 150 5.37 -50.42 -12.40
CA LYS A 150 5.01 -49.33 -11.48
C LYS A 150 4.52 -48.12 -12.28
N PRO A 151 3.55 -47.34 -11.76
CA PRO A 151 2.69 -46.52 -12.59
C PRO A 151 3.39 -45.24 -13.05
N ALA A 152 3.12 -44.89 -14.31
CA ALA A 152 3.45 -43.60 -14.87
C ALA A 152 2.73 -42.49 -14.09
N TYR A 153 3.48 -41.62 -13.44
CA TYR A 153 2.98 -40.32 -13.02
C TYR A 153 2.63 -39.54 -14.28
N LYS A 154 1.33 -39.46 -14.58
CA LYS A 154 0.80 -38.72 -15.72
C LYS A 154 1.02 -37.24 -15.49
N LEU A 155 1.79 -36.62 -16.37
CA LEU A 155 1.91 -35.17 -16.51
C LEU A 155 0.64 -34.55 -17.15
N SER A 156 -0.56 -35.00 -16.74
CA SER A 156 -1.85 -34.56 -17.30
C SER A 156 -2.65 -33.65 -16.37
N ASP A 157 -2.20 -33.43 -15.14
CA ASP A 157 -3.02 -32.76 -14.12
C ASP A 157 -2.64 -31.29 -13.85
N LEU A 158 -1.87 -30.68 -14.76
CA LEU A 158 -1.70 -29.21 -14.82
C LEU A 158 -2.54 -28.55 -15.93
N LYS A 159 -3.70 -29.15 -16.25
CA LYS A 159 -4.66 -28.55 -17.19
C LYS A 159 -6.01 -28.32 -16.53
N LYS A 160 -6.10 -27.19 -15.82
CA LYS A 160 -7.26 -26.33 -15.50
C LYS A 160 -6.67 -25.27 -14.57
N GLN A 161 -6.55 -23.99 -14.90
CA GLN A 161 -7.63 -23.12 -15.36
C GLN A 161 -7.02 -21.82 -15.92
N SER A 162 -6.67 -21.80 -17.21
CA SER A 162 -6.61 -20.54 -17.97
C SER A 162 -7.99 -20.34 -18.57
N GLN A 163 -8.73 -19.33 -18.09
CA GLN A 163 -10.09 -19.00 -18.54
C GLN A 163 -10.13 -18.18 -19.83
N PHE A 164 -9.02 -18.02 -20.55
CA PHE A 164 -9.01 -17.29 -21.82
C PHE A 164 -8.74 -18.25 -22.97
N ALA A 165 -9.80 -18.51 -23.75
CA ALA A 165 -9.75 -19.26 -24.98
C ALA A 165 -8.81 -18.55 -25.98
N ALA A 166 -7.87 -19.31 -26.55
CA ALA A 166 -6.91 -18.88 -27.56
C ALA A 166 -7.58 -18.74 -28.95
N ALA A 167 -8.68 -17.98 -29.04
CA ALA A 167 -9.41 -17.72 -30.30
C ALA A 167 -9.34 -16.25 -30.75
N HIS A 168 -8.54 -15.39 -30.11
CA HIS A 168 -8.39 -13.98 -30.50
C HIS A 168 -6.93 -13.53 -30.73
N LEU A 169 -6.05 -14.41 -31.21
CA LEU A 169 -4.69 -14.03 -31.62
C LEU A 169 -4.62 -13.58 -33.09
N THR A 170 -5.54 -12.71 -33.49
CA THR A 170 -5.40 -11.85 -34.68
C THR A 170 -5.94 -10.45 -34.37
N ALA A 171 -5.46 -9.85 -33.29
CA ALA A 171 -5.66 -8.42 -33.05
C ALA A 171 -4.58 -7.64 -33.82
N LYS A 172 -4.99 -6.97 -34.91
CA LYS A 172 -4.16 -5.95 -35.57
C LYS A 172 -3.93 -4.78 -34.59
N PRO A 173 -2.74 -4.16 -34.56
CA PRO A 173 -2.48 -3.04 -33.68
C PRO A 173 -3.40 -1.86 -34.05
N LEU A 174 -4.27 -1.47 -33.13
CA LEU A 174 -5.18 -0.35 -33.27
C LEU A 174 -4.38 0.95 -33.12
N MET A 175 -4.31 1.75 -34.18
CA MET A 175 -3.64 3.04 -34.18
C MET A 175 -4.45 4.07 -33.38
N LYS A 176 -3.73 5.02 -32.79
CA LYS A 176 -4.23 6.08 -31.91
C LYS A 176 -5.10 7.07 -32.71
N GLY A 177 -6.39 6.77 -32.87
CA GLY A 177 -7.32 7.62 -33.63
C GLY A 177 -8.82 7.47 -33.35
N ASP A 178 -9.30 6.31 -32.87
CA ASP A 178 -10.75 6.01 -32.90
C ASP A 178 -11.44 6.05 -31.54
N TYR A 179 -11.27 7.13 -30.77
CA TYR A 179 -12.08 7.38 -29.56
C TYR A 179 -13.41 8.06 -29.93
N ASN A 180 -14.28 7.35 -30.66
CA ASN A 180 -15.65 7.82 -30.88
C ASN A 180 -16.67 6.92 -30.18
N ASN A 181 -17.21 7.47 -29.08
CA ASN A 181 -18.54 7.26 -28.49
C ASN A 181 -19.28 5.97 -28.88
N ASN A 182 -19.16 4.93 -28.04
CA ASN A 182 -20.21 3.92 -27.94
C ASN A 182 -21.04 4.20 -26.66
N PRO A 183 -22.37 4.35 -26.76
CA PRO A 183 -23.22 4.53 -25.59
C PRO A 183 -23.26 3.24 -24.75
N ALA A 184 -23.23 3.39 -23.44
CA ALA A 184 -23.35 2.28 -22.49
C ALA A 184 -24.75 1.66 -22.57
N VAL A 185 -24.85 0.48 -23.16
CA VAL A 185 -26.06 -0.35 -23.13
C VAL A 185 -25.91 -1.36 -21.99
N GLY A 186 -26.80 -1.29 -21.00
CA GLY A 186 -26.92 -2.31 -19.95
C GLY A 186 -27.32 -1.73 -18.60
N VAL A 187 -28.57 -1.29 -18.47
CA VAL A 187 -29.21 -1.06 -17.17
C VAL A 187 -29.63 -2.43 -16.64
N GLU A 188 -28.95 -2.92 -15.61
CA GLU A 188 -29.46 -4.02 -14.78
C GLU A 188 -29.64 -3.47 -13.36
N GLU A 189 -30.90 -3.34 -12.97
CA GLU A 189 -31.35 -2.74 -11.70
C GLU A 189 -30.88 -3.60 -10.51
N ASN A 190 -30.08 -3.00 -9.63
CA ASN A 190 -29.69 -3.62 -8.37
C ASN A 190 -30.78 -3.30 -7.33
N LYS A 191 -31.60 -4.28 -6.96
CA LYS A 191 -32.66 -4.14 -5.94
C LYS A 191 -32.02 -3.98 -4.54
N PRO A 192 -32.26 -2.89 -3.80
CA PRO A 192 -31.79 -2.78 -2.42
C PRO A 192 -32.72 -3.57 -1.49
N ASN A 193 -32.16 -4.53 -0.73
CA ASN A 193 -32.84 -5.15 0.40
C ASN A 193 -33.01 -4.11 1.51
N GLN A 194 -34.26 -3.82 1.83
CA GLN A 194 -34.71 -2.90 2.86
C GLN A 194 -35.15 -3.73 4.07
N SER A 195 -34.49 -3.61 5.24
CA SER A 195 -35.13 -3.64 6.57
C SER A 195 -34.13 -3.55 7.73
N GLN A 196 -34.64 -2.96 8.82
CA GLN A 196 -34.20 -2.98 10.22
C GLN A 196 -33.14 -1.98 10.65
N PHE A 197 -33.53 -0.71 10.80
CA PHE A 197 -33.35 0.03 12.05
C PHE A 197 -34.41 1.14 12.12
N ASP A 198 -35.33 1.03 13.07
CA ASP A 198 -36.35 2.04 13.38
C ASP A 198 -35.69 3.28 14.01
N ALA A 199 -35.97 4.46 13.44
CA ALA A 199 -35.68 5.75 14.06
C ALA A 199 -36.91 6.21 14.88
N PRO A 200 -36.72 6.81 16.07
CA PRO A 200 -37.84 7.27 16.88
C PRO A 200 -38.46 8.56 16.31
N VAL A 201 -39.79 8.62 16.44
CA VAL A 201 -40.70 9.71 16.07
C VAL A 201 -40.28 11.05 16.70
N PRO A 202 -40.20 12.16 15.94
CA PRO A 202 -40.18 13.50 16.52
C PRO A 202 -41.59 13.92 16.93
N THR A 203 -41.76 14.22 18.21
CA THR A 203 -42.97 14.83 18.77
C THR A 203 -43.17 16.25 18.23
N GLU A 204 -44.35 16.50 17.67
CA GLU A 204 -44.88 17.84 17.39
C GLU A 204 -44.96 18.65 18.69
N GLY A 205 -44.42 19.87 18.67
CA GLY A 205 -44.49 20.77 19.83
C GLY A 205 -43.86 22.14 19.58
N ALA A 206 -44.71 23.07 19.14
CA ALA A 206 -44.71 24.50 19.45
C ALA A 206 -43.51 25.40 19.03
N GLY A 207 -43.83 26.46 18.28
CA GLY A 207 -43.08 27.72 18.36
C GLY A 207 -43.02 28.54 17.07
N ASN A 208 -44.14 29.19 16.71
CA ASN A 208 -44.14 30.28 15.74
C ASN A 208 -43.13 31.36 16.13
N ARG A 209 -42.22 31.72 15.22
CA ARG A 209 -41.44 32.96 15.31
C ARG A 209 -41.61 33.75 14.01
N VAL A 210 -42.60 34.64 14.03
CA VAL A 210 -42.80 35.67 13.01
C VAL A 210 -41.77 36.78 13.23
N GLU A 211 -41.11 37.16 12.14
CA GLU A 211 -40.28 38.35 12.02
C GLU A 211 -41.08 39.62 12.32
N LEU A 212 -40.51 40.55 13.10
CA LEU A 212 -40.81 41.97 12.96
C LEU A 212 -39.49 42.76 13.00
N ILE A 213 -39.28 43.47 11.90
CA ILE A 213 -38.19 44.40 11.64
C ILE A 213 -38.66 45.82 11.99
N SER A 214 -37.70 46.64 12.46
CA SER A 214 -37.59 48.11 12.36
C SER A 214 -38.18 49.03 13.43
N THR A 215 -37.28 49.84 14.04
CA THR A 215 -37.21 51.34 14.05
C THR A 215 -36.44 51.77 15.32
N ALA A 216 -35.22 52.32 15.24
CA ALA A 216 -34.82 53.69 14.90
C ALA A 216 -35.10 54.75 15.99
N THR A 217 -34.00 55.34 16.47
CA THR A 217 -33.81 56.71 17.01
C THR A 217 -34.24 57.03 18.45
N GLY A 218 -33.28 57.60 19.20
CA GLY A 218 -33.45 58.17 20.54
C GLY A 218 -32.13 58.20 21.29
#